data_AF-A0AAE0IPX1-F1
#
_entry.id   AF-A0AAE0IPX1-F1
#
_cell.length_a   1.000
_cell.length_b   1.000
_cell.length_c   1.000
_cell.angle_alpha   90.00
_cell.angle_beta   90.00
_cell.angle_gamma   90.00
#
_symmetry.space_group_name_H-M   'P 1'
#
loop_
_entity.id
_entity.type
_entity.pdbx_description
1 polymer ?
#
loop_
_entity_poly.entity_id
_entity_poly.type
_entity_poly.pdbx_seq_one_letter_code
_entity_poly.pdbx_strand_id
1 'polypeptide(L)'
;MTTRSMFLGCWAALFFAAVPTSLALNFTIAGGQIFTPGLAVLDAPQPGTPLGGELIEVALDVSTNGRLPLPPYVEDSPSQIHNITIFLYSYNTGKNFTITNGTAGTNNASLGDIMFSEPGSTVKHVKWIWPDCLVGDGQPTTLDSARGIYNISIHQNFRLNGNEHYTIFDVPISVTNRIEPNLDRPPCDRLENPLLTPEEVDVEGANNLPVMFAPGDATVVQSTTASGVNSGDGLGPAKPGASPAQGLGSGATSLSNWRGVASWVCLASIAVAIVL
;
A
#
# COMPACT_ATOMS: atom_id res chain seq x y z
N MET A 1 77.58 -12.33 14.24
CA MET A 1 76.94 -11.60 13.14
C MET A 1 75.68 -12.35 12.77
N THR A 2 74.57 -11.64 12.79
CA THR A 2 73.24 -12.13 13.10
C THR A 2 72.42 -12.31 11.83
N THR A 3 71.93 -13.50 11.56
CA THR A 3 71.01 -13.78 10.44
C THR A 3 69.58 -13.56 10.93
N ARG A 4 68.89 -12.53 10.43
CA ARG A 4 67.46 -12.29 10.68
C ARG A 4 66.65 -12.73 9.47
N SER A 5 65.90 -13.81 9.64
CA SER A 5 64.82 -14.21 8.73
C SER A 5 63.57 -13.37 9.06
N MET A 6 63.04 -12.66 8.06
CA MET A 6 61.76 -11.95 8.14
C MET A 6 60.62 -12.93 7.84
N PHE A 7 59.77 -13.21 8.82
CA PHE A 7 58.46 -13.83 8.59
C PHE A 7 57.44 -12.73 8.31
N LEU A 8 56.94 -12.69 7.07
CA LEU A 8 55.84 -11.84 6.63
C LEU A 8 54.53 -12.58 6.94
N GLY A 9 53.86 -12.21 8.02
CA GLY A 9 52.56 -12.75 8.39
C GLY A 9 51.46 -12.13 7.53
N CYS A 10 50.93 -12.89 6.57
CA CYS A 10 49.77 -12.51 5.77
C CYS A 10 48.49 -12.70 6.61
N TRP A 11 47.95 -11.61 7.17
CA TRP A 11 46.62 -11.61 7.79
C TRP A 11 45.58 -11.41 6.69
N ALA A 12 44.95 -12.50 6.23
CA ALA A 12 43.78 -12.44 5.38
C ALA A 12 42.57 -12.05 6.23
N ALA A 13 42.11 -10.80 6.09
CA ALA A 13 40.86 -10.34 6.68
C ALA A 13 39.69 -11.04 5.97
N LEU A 14 38.95 -11.89 6.69
CA LEU A 14 37.66 -12.41 6.24
C LEU A 14 36.65 -11.25 6.25
N PHE A 15 36.32 -10.72 5.07
CA PHE A 15 35.13 -9.93 4.86
C PHE A 15 33.92 -10.87 4.90
N PHE A 16 33.18 -10.87 6.01
CA PHE A 16 31.82 -11.40 6.03
C PHE A 16 30.95 -10.46 5.19
N ALA A 17 30.69 -10.82 3.94
CA ALA A 17 29.62 -10.21 3.16
C ALA A 17 28.29 -10.61 3.81
N ALA A 18 27.70 -9.72 4.61
CA ALA A 18 26.32 -9.84 5.01
C ALA A 18 25.47 -9.72 3.74
N VAL A 19 24.98 -10.85 3.23
CA VAL A 19 23.98 -10.87 2.17
C VAL A 19 22.70 -10.32 2.80
N PRO A 20 22.16 -9.17 2.35
CA PRO A 20 20.85 -8.75 2.82
C PRO A 20 19.85 -9.80 2.35
N THR A 21 19.24 -10.52 3.30
CA THR A 21 18.06 -11.34 3.03
C THR A 21 16.94 -10.39 2.64
N SER A 22 16.77 -10.18 1.33
CA SER A 22 15.57 -9.53 0.80
C SER A 22 14.40 -10.45 1.09
N LEU A 23 13.59 -10.12 2.10
CA LEU A 23 12.26 -10.70 2.22
C LEU A 23 11.51 -10.27 0.96
N ALA A 24 11.28 -11.19 0.04
CA ALA A 24 10.49 -10.92 -1.15
C ALA A 24 9.06 -10.60 -0.68
N LEU A 25 8.74 -9.30 -0.57
CA LEU A 25 7.39 -8.84 -0.30
C LEU A 25 6.52 -9.23 -1.51
N ASN A 26 5.54 -10.10 -1.27
CA ASN A 26 4.58 -10.50 -2.31
C ASN A 26 3.39 -9.54 -2.28
N PHE A 27 3.24 -8.75 -3.34
CA PHE A 27 2.15 -7.78 -3.46
C PHE A 27 0.99 -8.38 -4.26
N THR A 28 -0.24 -8.20 -3.76
CA THR A 28 -1.44 -8.47 -4.56
C THR A 28 -1.82 -7.21 -5.31
N ILE A 29 -1.51 -7.16 -6.61
CA ILE A 29 -1.75 -5.98 -7.45
C ILE A 29 -2.80 -6.30 -8.51
N ALA A 30 -3.82 -5.46 -8.63
CA ALA A 30 -4.78 -5.54 -9.72
C ALA A 30 -5.31 -4.15 -10.10
N GLY A 31 -5.44 -3.88 -11.40
CA GLY A 31 -5.94 -2.58 -11.89
C GLY A 31 -5.05 -1.39 -11.52
N GLY A 32 -3.77 -1.62 -11.18
CA GLY A 32 -2.88 -0.58 -10.67
C GLY A 32 -2.99 -0.32 -9.17
N GLN A 33 -3.88 -1.03 -8.47
CA GLN A 33 -4.04 -0.93 -7.02
C GLN A 33 -3.31 -2.07 -6.31
N ILE A 34 -2.83 -1.80 -5.10
CA ILE A 34 -2.15 -2.75 -4.23
C ILE A 34 -3.07 -3.05 -3.05
N PHE A 35 -3.52 -4.30 -2.98
CA PHE A 35 -4.41 -4.75 -1.93
C PHE A 35 -3.61 -5.07 -0.66
N THR A 36 -4.01 -4.44 0.44
CA THR A 36 -3.35 -4.59 1.73
C THR A 36 -4.11 -5.62 2.59
N PRO A 37 -3.50 -6.13 3.67
CA PRO A 37 -4.22 -6.89 4.70
C PRO A 37 -5.22 -6.08 5.53
N GLY A 38 -5.38 -4.77 5.27
CA GLY A 38 -6.35 -3.90 5.94
C GLY A 38 -7.54 -3.52 5.08
N LEU A 39 -8.34 -2.53 5.53
CA LEU A 39 -9.51 -2.04 4.79
C LEU A 39 -9.16 -1.04 3.68
N ALA A 40 -8.01 -0.38 3.78
CA ALA A 40 -7.54 0.55 2.77
C ALA A 40 -6.78 -0.16 1.65
N VAL A 41 -6.98 0.31 0.42
CA VAL A 41 -6.27 -0.15 -0.77
C VAL A 41 -5.31 0.94 -1.21
N LEU A 42 -4.06 0.58 -1.50
CA LEU A 42 -3.05 1.55 -1.91
C LEU A 42 -3.09 1.76 -3.43
N ASP A 43 -3.36 2.99 -3.85
CA ASP A 43 -3.38 3.37 -5.26
C ASP A 43 -1.99 3.84 -5.75
N ALA A 44 -1.25 4.53 -4.88
CA ALA A 44 0.10 5.01 -5.17
C ALA A 44 0.91 5.28 -3.89
N PRO A 45 2.24 5.09 -3.92
CA PRO A 45 3.07 4.70 -5.07
C PRO A 45 3.13 3.19 -5.30
N GLN A 46 3.69 2.78 -6.45
CA GLN A 46 3.99 1.37 -6.71
C GLN A 46 5.27 0.92 -5.97
N PRO A 47 5.43 -0.37 -5.65
CA PRO A 47 6.64 -0.88 -5.04
C PRO A 47 7.86 -0.61 -5.93
N GLY A 48 8.97 -0.19 -5.32
CA GLY A 48 10.23 0.14 -5.99
C GLY A 48 10.24 1.50 -6.69
N THR A 49 9.18 2.31 -6.59
CA THR A 49 9.12 3.61 -7.28
C THR A 49 10.24 4.54 -6.79
N PRO A 50 11.05 5.15 -7.69
CA PRO A 50 11.93 6.25 -7.33
C PRO A 50 11.11 7.52 -7.11
N LEU A 51 11.18 8.08 -5.91
CA LEU A 51 10.47 9.28 -5.49
C LEU A 51 11.41 10.45 -5.23
N GLY A 52 10.86 11.65 -5.34
CA GLY A 52 11.51 12.94 -5.20
C GLY A 52 10.49 14.06 -5.47
N GLY A 53 10.95 15.21 -5.95
CA GLY A 53 10.10 16.36 -6.24
C GLY A 53 9.85 17.25 -5.02
N GLU A 54 8.73 17.95 -5.03
CA GLU A 54 8.35 18.85 -3.94
C GLU A 54 7.81 18.07 -2.73
N LEU A 55 6.90 17.13 -2.99
CA LEU A 55 6.14 16.35 -2.02
C LEU A 55 6.32 14.85 -2.24
N ILE A 56 6.19 14.06 -1.18
CA ILE A 56 5.77 12.67 -1.30
C ILE A 56 4.24 12.65 -1.37
N GLU A 57 3.70 11.87 -2.31
CA GLU A 57 2.27 11.66 -2.45
C GLU A 57 1.94 10.18 -2.23
N VAL A 58 1.01 9.91 -1.31
CA VAL A 58 0.47 8.57 -1.06
C VAL A 58 -1.04 8.64 -1.23
N ALA A 59 -1.60 7.74 -2.05
CA ALA A 59 -3.03 7.70 -2.32
C ALA A 59 -3.64 6.39 -1.81
N LEU A 60 -4.63 6.49 -0.93
CA LEU A 60 -5.32 5.35 -0.31
C LEU A 60 -6.82 5.40 -0.63
N ASP A 61 -7.36 4.35 -1.24
CA ASP A 61 -8.80 4.11 -1.27
C ASP A 61 -9.25 3.56 0.10
N VAL A 62 -10.03 4.35 0.83
CA VAL A 62 -10.56 4.03 2.17
C VAL A 62 -12.01 3.54 2.14
N SER A 63 -12.52 3.23 0.95
CA SER A 63 -13.86 2.67 0.73
C SER A 63 -13.87 1.16 0.60
N THR A 64 -12.72 0.50 0.77
CA THR A 64 -12.62 -0.97 0.63
C THR A 64 -13.13 -1.42 -0.74
N ASN A 65 -12.63 -0.76 -1.79
CA ASN A 65 -13.08 -0.97 -3.18
C ASN A 65 -14.62 -0.79 -3.32
N GLY A 66 -15.15 0.28 -2.73
CA GLY A 66 -16.56 0.66 -2.74
C GLY A 66 -17.48 -0.10 -1.76
N ARG A 67 -16.97 -1.01 -0.94
CA ARG A 67 -17.78 -1.85 -0.01
C ARG A 67 -18.02 -1.21 1.36
N LEU A 68 -17.12 -0.34 1.81
CA LEU A 68 -17.21 0.36 3.09
C LEU A 68 -17.77 1.78 2.86
N PRO A 69 -18.80 2.22 3.60
CA PRO A 69 -19.25 3.61 3.54
C PRO A 69 -18.13 4.55 4.03
N LEU A 70 -18.18 5.81 3.61
CA LEU A 70 -17.22 6.82 4.09
C LEU A 70 -17.62 7.37 5.47
N PRO A 71 -16.65 7.85 6.27
CA PRO A 71 -16.97 8.51 7.53
C PRO A 71 -17.84 9.77 7.32
N PRO A 72 -18.62 10.19 8.34
CA PRO A 72 -18.66 9.63 9.69
C PRO A 72 -19.39 8.28 9.75
N TYR A 73 -18.77 7.32 10.44
CA TYR A 73 -19.37 6.03 10.73
C TYR A 73 -20.40 6.16 11.86
N VAL A 74 -21.42 5.31 11.87
CA VAL A 74 -22.27 5.15 13.05
C VAL A 74 -21.45 4.48 14.16
N GLU A 75 -21.63 4.87 15.43
CA GLU A 75 -20.74 4.43 16.53
C GLU A 75 -20.59 2.89 16.61
N ASP A 76 -21.67 2.15 16.37
CA ASP A 76 -21.70 0.69 16.42
C ASP A 76 -21.55 0.04 15.03
N SER A 77 -20.95 0.73 14.05
CA SER A 77 -20.74 0.14 12.72
C SER A 77 -19.93 -1.15 12.86
N PRO A 78 -20.39 -2.29 12.31
CA PRO A 78 -19.66 -3.55 12.36
C PRO A 78 -18.30 -3.46 11.68
N SER A 79 -18.17 -2.60 10.67
CA SER A 79 -16.89 -2.31 10.02
C SER A 79 -16.67 -0.81 9.92
N GLN A 80 -15.46 -0.37 10.25
CA GLN A 80 -15.04 1.03 10.17
C GLN A 80 -13.51 1.13 10.24
N ILE A 81 -12.95 2.18 9.67
CA ILE A 81 -11.55 2.54 9.87
C ILE A 81 -11.49 3.50 11.05
N HIS A 82 -10.74 3.14 12.10
CA HIS A 82 -10.56 4.01 13.28
C HIS A 82 -9.51 5.07 13.02
N ASN A 83 -8.37 4.67 12.45
CA ASN A 83 -7.32 5.56 11.98
C ASN A 83 -6.38 4.85 10.98
N ILE A 84 -5.65 5.65 10.21
CA ILE A 84 -4.53 5.19 9.41
C ILE A 84 -3.33 6.09 9.70
N THR A 85 -2.23 5.48 10.14
CA THR A 85 -0.94 6.17 10.34
C THR A 85 0.06 5.68 9.31
N ILE A 86 0.78 6.61 8.68
CA ILE A 86 1.76 6.30 7.65
C ILE A 86 3.13 6.77 8.11
N PHE A 87 4.12 5.89 8.01
CA PHE A 87 5.52 6.19 8.30
C PHE A 87 6.37 6.07 7.04
N LEU A 88 7.41 6.90 6.96
CA LEU A 88 8.51 6.76 6.01
C LEU A 88 9.74 6.36 6.82
N TYR A 89 10.17 5.12 6.70
CA TYR A 89 11.27 4.61 7.52
C TYR A 89 12.31 3.85 6.71
N SER A 90 13.53 3.75 7.24
CA SER A 90 14.64 3.03 6.63
C SER A 90 15.64 2.59 7.70
N TYR A 91 15.77 1.27 7.89
CA TYR A 91 16.81 0.70 8.75
C TYR A 91 18.23 0.98 8.24
N ASN A 92 18.39 1.18 6.93
CA ASN A 92 19.70 1.47 6.33
C ASN A 92 20.21 2.87 6.68
N THR A 93 19.32 3.86 6.70
CA THR A 93 19.67 5.26 6.99
C THR A 93 19.42 5.64 8.46
N GLY A 94 18.75 4.76 9.21
CA GLY A 94 18.33 5.01 10.59
C GLY A 94 17.16 5.99 10.72
N LYS A 95 16.52 6.37 9.61
CA LYS A 95 15.47 7.39 9.58
C LYS A 95 14.08 6.81 9.76
N ASN A 96 13.24 7.53 10.49
CA ASN A 96 11.81 7.25 10.66
C ASN A 96 11.05 8.59 10.76
N PHE A 97 10.06 8.79 9.90
CA PHE A 97 9.23 9.98 9.87
C PHE A 97 7.75 9.58 9.84
N THR A 98 6.90 10.26 10.61
CA THR A 98 5.45 10.16 10.40
C THR A 98 5.07 11.05 9.22
N ILE A 99 4.45 10.45 8.19
CA ILE A 99 4.06 11.12 6.95
C ILE A 99 2.54 11.14 6.75
N THR A 100 1.72 11.06 7.80
CA THR A 100 0.29 11.37 7.66
C THR A 100 0.11 12.85 7.32
N ASN A 101 -0.87 13.16 6.46
CA ASN A 101 -1.05 14.45 5.78
C ASN A 101 -0.53 15.63 6.60
N GLY A 102 0.59 16.25 6.22
CA GLY A 102 1.10 17.45 6.86
C GLY A 102 2.61 17.72 6.79
N THR A 103 2.98 18.82 6.13
CA THR A 103 4.28 19.50 6.36
C THR A 103 4.43 19.86 7.83
N ALA A 104 5.57 19.56 8.46
CA ALA A 104 5.91 20.17 9.76
C ALA A 104 6.19 21.68 9.63
N GLY A 105 5.14 22.46 9.40
CA GLY A 105 5.14 23.87 9.78
C GLY A 105 5.44 23.98 11.27
N THR A 106 6.22 24.99 11.65
CA THR A 106 6.44 25.45 13.03
C THR A 106 5.17 25.29 13.87
N ASN A 107 5.28 24.66 15.06
CA ASN A 107 4.24 24.47 16.09
C ASN A 107 3.41 23.16 16.09
N ASN A 108 4.02 21.99 16.31
CA ASN A 108 3.31 20.75 16.72
C ASN A 108 2.09 20.34 15.87
N ALA A 109 2.15 20.50 14.54
CA ALA A 109 1.07 20.07 13.68
C ALA A 109 1.22 18.58 13.31
N SER A 110 0.87 17.69 14.24
CA SER A 110 0.28 16.41 13.82
C SER A 110 -1.00 16.80 13.10
N LEU A 111 -0.96 16.79 11.77
CA LEU A 111 -2.07 17.24 10.93
C LEU A 111 -3.10 16.12 10.80
N GLY A 112 -3.67 15.78 11.94
CA GLY A 112 -4.88 15.00 12.09
C GLY A 112 -4.82 13.59 11.52
N ASP A 113 -5.94 12.91 11.69
CA ASP A 113 -6.17 11.63 11.03
C ASP A 113 -6.46 11.88 9.54
N ILE A 114 -5.79 11.12 8.66
CA ILE A 114 -6.01 11.16 7.21
C ILE A 114 -7.49 10.92 6.86
N MET A 115 -8.22 10.21 7.71
CA MET A 115 -9.66 9.96 7.52
C MET A 115 -10.51 11.24 7.51
N PHE A 116 -10.03 12.33 8.12
CA PHE A 116 -10.68 13.66 8.05
C PHE A 116 -10.24 14.50 6.85
N SER A 117 -9.20 14.07 6.14
CA SER A 117 -8.78 14.72 4.90
C SER A 117 -9.79 14.41 3.79
N GLU A 118 -9.99 15.38 2.89
CA GLU A 118 -10.86 15.24 1.71
C GLU A 118 -12.25 14.63 2.02
N PRO A 119 -13.08 15.29 2.86
CA PRO A 119 -14.39 14.75 3.25
C PRO A 119 -15.25 14.36 2.05
N GLY A 120 -15.86 13.18 2.09
CA GLY A 120 -16.68 12.63 0.99
C GLY A 120 -15.90 11.98 -0.16
N SER A 121 -14.56 12.02 -0.15
CA SER A 121 -13.73 11.28 -1.11
C SER A 121 -13.48 9.85 -0.64
N THR A 122 -13.56 8.88 -1.57
CA THR A 122 -13.15 7.49 -1.34
C THR A 122 -11.64 7.32 -1.36
N VAL A 123 -10.93 8.21 -2.07
CA VAL A 123 -9.46 8.23 -2.11
C VAL A 123 -8.95 9.37 -1.23
N LYS A 124 -8.00 9.06 -0.37
CA LYS A 124 -7.29 10.01 0.49
C LYS A 124 -5.88 10.21 -0.03
N HIS A 125 -5.51 11.46 -0.26
CA HIS A 125 -4.18 11.85 -0.69
C HIS A 125 -3.40 12.43 0.49
N VAL A 126 -2.34 11.73 0.88
CA VAL A 126 -1.28 12.30 1.69
C VAL A 126 -0.38 13.13 0.79
N LYS A 127 -0.11 14.36 1.21
CA LYS A 127 0.86 15.24 0.60
C LYS A 127 1.81 15.74 1.68
N TRP A 128 3.07 15.34 1.61
CA TRP A 128 4.04 15.62 2.68
C TRP A 128 5.34 16.18 2.10
N ILE A 129 5.85 17.27 2.68
CA ILE A 129 7.07 17.92 2.19
C ILE A 129 8.29 17.14 2.67
N TRP A 130 9.18 16.79 1.73
CA TRP A 130 10.47 16.19 2.06
C TRP A 130 11.31 17.12 2.96
N PRO A 131 11.88 16.62 4.08
CA PRO A 131 12.75 17.39 4.93
C PRO A 131 14.12 17.65 4.29
N ASP A 132 14.84 18.61 4.85
CA ASP A 132 16.10 19.12 4.29
C ASP A 132 17.19 18.05 4.12
N CYS A 133 17.31 17.08 5.03
CA CYS A 133 18.33 16.03 4.91
C CYS A 133 18.10 15.06 3.74
N LEU A 134 16.90 15.06 3.16
CA LEU A 134 16.58 14.28 1.95
C LEU A 134 16.80 15.07 0.66
N VAL A 135 17.20 16.34 0.70
CA VAL A 135 17.55 17.15 -0.48
C VAL A 135 18.72 16.52 -1.24
N GLY A 136 18.65 16.52 -2.56
CA GLY A 136 19.68 15.96 -3.43
C GLY A 136 19.11 15.37 -4.72
N ASP A 137 19.99 14.84 -5.57
CA ASP A 137 19.65 14.26 -6.86
C ASP A 137 20.46 12.98 -7.09
N GLY A 138 19.78 11.89 -7.37
CA GLY A 138 20.38 10.57 -7.59
C GLY A 138 20.58 9.73 -6.33
N GLN A 139 21.45 8.74 -6.48
CA GLN A 139 21.79 7.72 -5.49
C GLN A 139 22.58 8.31 -4.30
N PRO A 140 22.56 7.65 -3.13
CA PRO A 140 23.37 8.05 -1.98
C PRO A 140 24.86 8.10 -2.36
N THR A 141 25.53 9.22 -2.11
CA THR A 141 26.94 9.42 -2.46
C THR A 141 27.90 9.20 -1.29
N THR A 142 27.36 9.18 -0.06
CA THR A 142 28.12 9.01 1.19
C THR A 142 27.39 8.04 2.12
N LEU A 143 28.12 7.50 3.10
CA LEU A 143 27.56 6.55 4.08
C LEU A 143 26.56 7.19 5.06
N ASP A 144 26.68 8.50 5.27
CA ASP A 144 25.80 9.31 6.14
C ASP A 144 24.65 9.97 5.36
N SER A 145 24.52 9.69 4.06
CA SER A 145 23.40 10.18 3.26
C SER A 145 22.08 9.65 3.81
N ALA A 146 21.15 10.55 4.13
CA ALA A 146 19.79 10.18 4.48
C ALA A 146 18.99 9.69 3.26
N ARG A 147 19.46 9.89 2.03
CA ARG A 147 18.79 9.34 0.83
C ARG A 147 19.02 7.84 0.71
N GLY A 148 18.14 7.12 0.00
CA GLY A 148 18.30 5.68 -0.24
C GLY A 148 16.98 4.92 -0.33
N ILE A 149 16.99 3.65 0.09
CA ILE A 149 15.81 2.79 0.13
C ILE A 149 15.03 3.06 1.42
N TYR A 150 13.72 3.22 1.27
CA TYR A 150 12.78 3.46 2.35
C TYR A 150 11.56 2.57 2.17
N ASN A 151 10.83 2.34 3.26
CA ASN A 151 9.49 1.79 3.24
C ASN A 151 8.48 2.88 3.60
N ILE A 152 7.40 2.94 2.84
CA ILE A 152 6.15 3.58 3.27
C ILE A 152 5.40 2.51 4.07
N SER A 153 5.34 2.67 5.38
CA SER A 153 4.65 1.76 6.30
C SER A 153 3.26 2.27 6.58
N ILE A 154 2.24 1.50 6.21
CA ILE A 154 0.83 1.86 6.37
C ILE A 154 0.28 1.04 7.53
N HIS A 155 0.09 1.72 8.67
CA HIS A 155 -0.48 1.15 9.87
C HIS A 155 -1.97 1.47 9.89
N GLN A 156 -2.82 0.43 9.92
CA GLN A 156 -4.28 0.58 9.90
C GLN A 156 -4.84 0.01 11.20
N ASN A 157 -5.64 0.81 11.90
CA ASN A 157 -6.48 0.35 13.01
C ASN A 157 -7.94 0.38 12.55
N PHE A 158 -8.61 -0.76 12.55
CA PHE A 158 -9.95 -0.88 11.99
C PHE A 158 -10.75 -2.00 12.64
N ARG A 159 -12.07 -1.87 12.53
CA ARG A 159 -13.02 -2.93 12.83
C ARG A 159 -13.48 -3.58 11.54
N LEU A 160 -13.55 -4.90 11.51
CA LEU A 160 -14.16 -5.67 10.43
C LEU A 160 -15.14 -6.69 11.02
N ASN A 161 -16.43 -6.56 10.65
CA ASN A 161 -17.51 -7.45 11.09
C ASN A 161 -17.55 -7.71 12.61
N GLY A 162 -17.30 -6.66 13.40
CA GLY A 162 -17.31 -6.69 14.87
C GLY A 162 -15.98 -7.03 15.53
N ASN A 163 -14.95 -7.43 14.77
CA ASN A 163 -13.62 -7.73 15.31
C ASN A 163 -12.66 -6.56 15.08
N GLU A 164 -11.86 -6.24 16.10
CA GLU A 164 -10.83 -5.21 16.01
C GLU A 164 -9.54 -5.79 15.43
N HIS A 165 -8.92 -5.04 14.54
CA HIS A 165 -7.73 -5.44 13.81
C HIS A 165 -6.73 -4.28 13.72
N TYR A 166 -5.46 -4.66 13.69
CA TYR A 166 -4.36 -3.76 13.45
C TYR A 166 -3.39 -4.43 12.48
N THR A 167 -3.02 -3.74 11.39
CA THR A 167 -2.14 -4.29 10.34
C THR A 167 -1.06 -3.31 9.95
N ILE A 168 0.10 -3.82 9.54
CA ILE A 168 1.25 -3.03 9.09
C ILE A 168 1.63 -3.48 7.68
N PHE A 169 1.51 -2.59 6.70
CA PHE A 169 1.82 -2.90 5.32
C PHE A 169 2.95 -2.02 4.80
N ASP A 170 4.08 -2.64 4.46
CA ASP A 170 5.28 -1.94 3.99
C ASP A 170 5.40 -1.95 2.47
N VAL A 171 5.61 -0.76 1.90
CA VAL A 171 5.84 -0.57 0.48
C VAL A 171 7.23 0.01 0.23
N PRO A 172 8.14 -0.75 -0.40
CA PRO A 172 9.48 -0.27 -0.66
C PRO A 172 9.43 0.82 -1.73
N ILE A 173 10.21 1.87 -1.53
CA ILE A 173 10.45 2.97 -2.46
C ILE A 173 11.94 3.33 -2.45
N SER A 174 12.37 4.21 -3.35
CA SER A 174 13.70 4.81 -3.28
C SER A 174 13.64 6.32 -3.35
N VAL A 175 14.29 7.00 -2.41
CA VAL A 175 14.43 8.47 -2.42
C VAL A 175 15.65 8.83 -3.26
N THR A 176 15.48 8.79 -4.58
CA THR A 176 16.58 8.92 -5.55
C THR A 176 16.29 9.97 -6.62
N ASN A 177 15.04 10.32 -6.88
CA ASN A 177 14.73 11.45 -7.76
C ASN A 177 15.09 12.77 -7.08
N ARG A 178 15.32 13.79 -7.91
CA ARG A 178 15.71 15.12 -7.46
C ARG A 178 14.71 15.72 -6.47
N ILE A 179 15.22 16.19 -5.33
CA ILE A 179 14.52 17.01 -4.34
C ILE A 179 15.30 18.32 -4.25
N GLU A 180 14.70 19.41 -4.73
CA GLU A 180 15.35 20.72 -4.73
C GLU A 180 15.40 21.33 -3.33
N PRO A 181 16.47 22.06 -2.96
CA PRO A 181 16.54 22.79 -1.70
C PRO A 181 15.44 23.85 -1.64
N ASN A 182 14.81 23.99 -0.47
CA ASN A 182 13.82 25.04 -0.20
C ASN A 182 13.86 25.39 1.29
N LEU A 183 13.79 26.68 1.63
CA LEU A 183 13.79 27.19 3.01
C LEU A 183 12.56 26.75 3.82
N ASP A 184 11.47 26.38 3.14
CA ASP A 184 10.25 25.88 3.78
C ASP A 184 10.34 24.39 4.14
N ARG A 185 11.41 23.69 3.73
CA ARG A 185 11.60 22.28 4.12
C ARG A 185 12.00 22.20 5.59
N PRO A 186 11.27 21.42 6.40
CA PRO A 186 11.60 21.27 7.81
C PRO A 186 12.92 20.52 8.01
N PRO A 187 13.66 20.82 9.09
CA PRO A 187 14.85 20.06 9.45
C PRO A 187 14.50 18.63 9.89
N CYS A 188 15.29 17.65 9.46
CA CYS A 188 15.03 16.23 9.78
C CYS A 188 14.90 15.96 11.28
N ASP A 189 15.79 16.51 12.12
CA ASP A 189 15.80 16.28 13.57
C ASP A 189 14.51 16.73 14.28
N ARG A 190 13.72 17.60 13.63
CA ARG A 190 12.42 18.06 14.16
C ARG A 190 11.27 17.11 13.83
N LEU A 191 11.45 16.27 12.81
CA LEU A 191 10.47 15.33 12.28
C LEU A 191 10.76 13.87 12.63
N GLU A 192 12.01 13.59 12.96
CA GLU A 192 12.51 12.24 13.18
C GLU A 192 11.91 11.64 14.45
N ASN A 193 11.32 10.46 14.28
CA ASN A 193 10.85 9.62 15.37
C ASN A 193 11.94 8.61 15.74
N PRO A 194 11.89 8.05 16.96
CA PRO A 194 12.64 6.84 17.27
C PRO A 194 12.35 5.74 16.24
N LEU A 195 13.41 5.08 15.74
CA LEU A 195 13.28 3.90 14.89
C LEU A 195 13.19 2.66 15.77
N LEU A 196 12.01 2.05 15.79
CA LEU A 196 11.73 0.81 16.53
C LEU A 196 12.23 -0.40 15.74
N THR A 197 12.59 -1.48 16.44
CA THR A 197 12.92 -2.76 15.78
C THR A 197 11.65 -3.50 15.32
N PRO A 198 11.75 -4.45 14.37
CA PRO A 198 10.60 -5.25 13.96
C PRO A 198 9.88 -5.97 15.11
N GLU A 199 10.62 -6.38 16.14
CA GLU A 199 10.08 -7.02 17.34
C GLU A 199 9.33 -6.03 18.23
N GLU A 200 9.81 -4.79 18.36
CA GLU A 200 9.14 -3.74 19.12
C GLU A 200 7.83 -3.29 18.47
N VAL A 201 7.74 -3.41 17.14
CA VAL A 201 6.55 -3.07 16.35
C VAL A 201 5.52 -4.22 16.29
N ASP A 202 5.92 -5.44 16.68
CA ASP A 202 5.12 -6.67 16.57
C ASP A 202 4.54 -6.89 15.16
N VAL A 203 5.41 -6.79 14.15
CA VAL A 203 5.00 -6.93 12.73
C VAL A 203 4.34 -8.28 12.45
N GLU A 204 4.80 -9.35 13.11
CA GLU A 204 4.22 -10.70 12.97
C GLU A 204 2.80 -10.77 13.55
N GLY A 205 2.57 -10.20 14.75
CA GLY A 205 1.24 -10.14 15.36
C GLY A 205 0.28 -9.26 14.58
N ALA A 206 0.76 -8.14 14.05
CA ALA A 206 -0.04 -7.21 13.25
C ALA A 206 -0.46 -7.81 11.89
N ASN A 207 0.35 -8.65 11.28
CA ASN A 207 0.11 -9.16 9.93
C ASN A 207 -0.48 -10.58 9.92
N ASN A 208 -1.46 -10.82 10.80
CA ASN A 208 -2.15 -12.10 10.89
C ASN A 208 -3.34 -12.26 9.93
N LEU A 209 -3.72 -11.19 9.23
CA LEU A 209 -4.79 -11.20 8.23
C LEU A 209 -4.26 -11.49 6.82
N PRO A 210 -5.01 -12.26 6.00
CA PRO A 210 -4.69 -12.35 4.58
C PRO A 210 -4.98 -11.02 3.88
N VAL A 211 -4.46 -10.87 2.66
CA VAL A 211 -4.92 -9.79 1.77
C VAL A 211 -6.40 -9.97 1.48
N MET A 212 -7.16 -8.88 1.58
CA MET A 212 -8.61 -8.86 1.37
C MET A 212 -8.97 -7.96 0.17
N PHE A 213 -10.19 -8.12 -0.35
CA PHE A 213 -10.84 -7.23 -1.32
C PHE A 213 -10.21 -7.16 -2.73
N ALA A 214 -9.16 -7.94 -2.97
CA ALA A 214 -8.60 -8.15 -4.31
C ALA A 214 -9.66 -8.72 -5.26
N PRO A 215 -9.55 -8.53 -6.59
CA PRO A 215 -10.49 -9.13 -7.53
C PRO A 215 -10.57 -10.65 -7.37
N GLY A 216 -11.79 -11.16 -7.17
CA GLY A 216 -12.04 -12.57 -6.87
C GLY A 216 -12.07 -12.93 -5.38
N ASP A 217 -11.75 -11.99 -4.49
CA ASP A 217 -11.85 -12.17 -3.05
C ASP A 217 -13.31 -12.07 -2.55
N ALA A 218 -13.65 -12.94 -1.61
CA ALA A 218 -15.00 -13.11 -1.07
C ALA A 218 -15.20 -12.46 0.31
N THR A 219 -14.27 -11.62 0.77
CA THR A 219 -14.41 -10.94 2.08
C THR A 219 -15.64 -10.04 2.08
N VAL A 220 -16.57 -10.33 2.99
CA VAL A 220 -17.82 -9.58 3.17
C VAL A 220 -17.59 -8.44 4.16
N VAL A 221 -18.06 -7.25 3.83
CA VAL A 221 -18.05 -6.07 4.72
C VAL A 221 -19.47 -5.83 5.22
N GLN A 222 -19.67 -5.95 6.52
CA GLN A 222 -20.92 -5.52 7.16
C GLN A 222 -20.82 -4.03 7.45
N SER A 223 -21.79 -3.26 6.95
CA SER A 223 -21.91 -1.84 7.28
C SER A 223 -23.33 -1.51 7.71
N THR A 224 -23.44 -0.56 8.64
CA THR A 224 -24.71 0.01 9.05
C THR A 224 -24.72 1.45 8.58
N THR A 225 -25.65 1.79 7.68
CA THR A 225 -25.87 3.19 7.29
C THR A 225 -26.91 3.83 8.21
N ALA A 226 -26.92 5.17 8.30
CA ALA A 226 -27.88 5.91 9.13
C ALA A 226 -29.37 5.58 8.85
N SER A 227 -29.67 4.87 7.76
CA SER A 227 -31.00 4.37 7.40
C SER A 227 -31.32 2.96 7.92
N GLY A 228 -30.46 2.35 8.75
CA GLY A 228 -30.74 1.08 9.44
C GLY A 228 -30.79 -0.17 8.55
N VAL A 229 -30.29 -0.08 7.31
CA VAL A 229 -30.25 -1.22 6.38
C VAL A 229 -28.90 -1.93 6.51
N ASN A 230 -28.94 -3.22 6.88
CA ASN A 230 -27.83 -4.14 6.72
C ASN A 230 -27.59 -4.34 5.22
N SER A 231 -26.72 -3.53 4.63
CA SER A 231 -26.31 -3.71 3.24
C SER A 231 -25.22 -4.77 3.20
N GLY A 232 -25.64 -6.03 3.03
CA GLY A 232 -24.81 -7.01 2.34
C GLY A 232 -24.63 -6.54 0.90
N ASP A 233 -23.39 -6.60 0.42
CA ASP A 233 -22.95 -6.23 -0.93
C ASP A 233 -23.27 -4.80 -1.37
N GLY A 234 -22.54 -3.83 -0.80
CA GLY A 234 -21.70 -2.88 -1.57
C GLY A 234 -22.31 -2.07 -2.73
N LEU A 235 -23.62 -2.01 -2.87
CA LEU A 235 -24.32 -1.10 -3.77
C LEU A 235 -25.34 -0.39 -2.90
N GLY A 236 -25.20 0.94 -2.78
CA GLY A 236 -26.16 1.76 -2.07
C GLY A 236 -27.60 1.48 -2.54
N PRO A 237 -28.62 1.97 -1.79
CA PRO A 237 -30.01 1.71 -2.15
C PRO A 237 -30.26 2.06 -3.62
N ALA A 238 -30.89 1.16 -4.36
CA ALA A 238 -31.23 1.37 -5.76
C ALA A 238 -31.94 2.71 -5.93
N LYS A 239 -31.44 3.58 -6.82
CA LYS A 239 -32.08 4.86 -7.11
C LYS A 239 -33.55 4.60 -7.50
N PRO A 240 -34.53 5.24 -6.85
CA PRO A 240 -35.94 5.08 -7.22
C PRO A 240 -36.13 5.36 -8.71
N GLY A 241 -36.61 4.37 -9.46
CA GLY A 241 -36.84 4.46 -10.90
C GLY A 241 -35.72 3.94 -11.80
N ALA A 242 -34.62 3.42 -11.24
CA ALA A 242 -33.61 2.68 -12.02
C ALA A 242 -34.05 1.23 -12.23
N SER A 243 -34.15 0.78 -13.48
CA SER A 243 -34.39 -0.62 -13.84
C SER A 243 -33.14 -1.22 -14.48
N PRO A 244 -32.93 -2.56 -14.40
CA PRO A 244 -31.81 -3.24 -15.06
C PRO A 244 -31.71 -2.99 -16.58
N ALA A 245 -32.80 -2.54 -17.22
CA ALA A 245 -32.84 -2.20 -18.63
C ALA A 245 -32.25 -0.81 -18.97
N GLN A 246 -31.93 0.01 -17.96
CA GLN A 246 -31.39 1.37 -18.15
C GLN A 246 -29.86 1.44 -17.97
N GLY A 247 -29.22 0.32 -17.67
CA GLY A 247 -27.76 0.23 -17.62
C GLY A 247 -27.19 -0.10 -19.00
N LEU A 248 -26.25 0.72 -19.50
CA LEU A 248 -25.46 0.44 -20.71
C LEU A 248 -24.34 -0.58 -20.41
N GLY A 249 -24.66 -1.65 -19.68
CA GLY A 249 -23.77 -2.77 -19.42
C GLY A 249 -23.58 -3.61 -20.67
N SER A 250 -22.63 -3.22 -21.51
CA SER A 250 -22.11 -4.06 -22.59
C SER A 250 -21.34 -5.24 -22.01
N GLY A 251 -21.93 -6.43 -22.01
CA GLY A 251 -21.22 -7.65 -21.62
C GLY A 251 -22.11 -8.82 -21.26
N ALA A 252 -22.71 -9.45 -22.27
CA ALA A 252 -22.99 -10.89 -22.39
C ALA A 252 -24.27 -11.09 -23.23
N THR A 253 -24.09 -11.47 -24.49
CA THR A 253 -25.15 -12.09 -25.29
C THR A 253 -25.53 -13.42 -24.65
N SER A 254 -26.54 -13.40 -23.78
CA SER A 254 -27.38 -14.56 -23.51
C SER A 254 -28.37 -14.68 -24.66
N LEU A 255 -28.14 -15.62 -25.57
CA LEU A 255 -29.18 -16.10 -26.48
C LEU A 255 -29.66 -17.46 -25.97
N SER A 256 -30.66 -17.42 -25.11
CA SER A 256 -31.51 -18.56 -24.82
C SER A 256 -32.69 -18.61 -25.81
N ASN A 257 -32.84 -19.76 -26.45
CA ASN A 257 -34.07 -20.31 -27.02
C ASN A 257 -34.80 -19.56 -28.15
N TRP A 258 -34.46 -19.95 -29.39
CA TRP A 258 -35.48 -20.09 -30.43
C TRP A 258 -35.60 -21.57 -30.81
N ARG A 259 -36.80 -22.13 -30.63
CA ARG A 259 -37.18 -23.43 -31.18
C ARG A 259 -37.31 -23.30 -32.70
N GLY A 260 -36.69 -24.22 -33.44
CA GLY A 260 -37.23 -24.66 -34.74
C GLY A 260 -36.25 -24.67 -35.92
N VAL A 261 -35.94 -25.90 -36.33
CA VAL A 261 -35.71 -26.36 -37.71
C VAL A 261 -34.27 -26.27 -38.28
N ALA A 262 -33.88 -27.41 -38.87
CA ALA A 262 -32.89 -27.63 -39.93
C ALA A 262 -31.45 -28.04 -39.56
N SER A 263 -31.30 -29.36 -39.36
CA SER A 263 -30.56 -30.25 -40.27
C SER A 263 -29.13 -29.93 -40.74
N TRP A 264 -28.24 -30.82 -40.29
CA TRP A 264 -27.12 -31.45 -41.02
C TRP A 264 -25.84 -30.67 -41.31
N VAL A 265 -24.76 -31.46 -41.33
CA VAL A 265 -23.46 -31.30 -42.00
C VAL A 265 -22.22 -31.21 -41.06
N CYS A 266 -21.56 -32.37 -40.98
CA CYS A 266 -20.12 -32.64 -40.88
C CYS A 266 -19.44 -32.88 -39.52
N LEU A 267 -19.53 -34.15 -39.10
CA LEU A 267 -18.43 -34.91 -38.53
C LEU A 267 -17.42 -35.31 -39.63
N ALA A 268 -16.21 -34.75 -39.59
CA ALA A 268 -14.94 -35.28 -40.10
C ALA A 268 -13.90 -34.17 -39.79
N SER A 269 -12.81 -34.36 -39.06
CA SER A 269 -11.85 -35.45 -39.13
C SER A 269 -10.99 -35.47 -37.85
N ILE A 270 -10.81 -36.65 -37.25
CA ILE A 270 -9.75 -36.95 -36.28
C ILE A 270 -8.74 -37.86 -36.97
N ALA A 271 -7.48 -37.75 -36.54
CA ALA A 271 -6.33 -38.65 -36.77
C ALA A 271 -5.54 -38.34 -38.06
N VAL A 272 -4.20 -38.31 -38.12
CA VAL A 272 -3.14 -38.94 -37.32
C VAL A 272 -1.86 -38.12 -37.48
N ALA A 273 -1.08 -38.01 -36.39
CA ALA A 273 0.29 -37.52 -36.36
C ALA A 273 1.31 -38.58 -36.81
N ILE A 274 2.53 -38.14 -37.16
CA ILE A 274 3.79 -38.90 -37.29
C ILE A 274 4.00 -39.56 -38.67
N VAL A 275 5.01 -39.09 -39.42
CA VAL A 275 6.25 -39.84 -39.73
C VAL A 275 7.34 -38.82 -40.10
N LEU A 276 8.56 -39.15 -39.65
CA LEU A 276 9.89 -38.65 -40.00
C LEU A 276 10.05 -38.08 -41.43
#